data_AF-A0A962IIM7-F1
#
_entry.id   AF-A0A962IIM7-F1
#
_cell.length_a   1.000
_cell.length_b   1.000
_cell.length_c   1.000
_cell.angle_alpha   90.00
_cell.angle_beta   90.00
_cell.angle_gamma   90.00
#
_symmetry.space_group_name_H-M   'P 1'
#
loop_
_entity.id
_entity.type
_entity.pdbx_description
1 polymer ?
#
loop_
_entity_poly.entity_id
_entity_poly.type
_entity_poly.pdbx_seq_one_letter_code
_entity_poly.pdbx_strand_id
1 'polypeptide(L)'
;QPACVMACPTRARMFGDLADPEDPATRYANERGSVDLLPELGYQPVNRYLPPKPRRANASAEAQVEDDYRPEQLPPLLRWVDRLLST
;
A
#
# COMPACT_ATOMS: atom_id res chain seq x y z
N GLN A 1 3.89 19.05 -12.18
CA GLN A 1 3.16 18.00 -11.43
C GLN A 1 3.30 18.30 -9.93
N PRO A 2 2.30 18.03 -9.07
CA PRO A 2 2.37 18.36 -7.64
C PRO A 2 3.44 17.55 -6.89
N ALA A 3 3.99 18.11 -5.81
CA ALA A 3 5.04 17.48 -5.02
C ALA A 3 4.65 16.07 -4.51
N CYS A 4 3.41 15.88 -4.08
CA CYS A 4 2.93 14.59 -3.59
C CYS A 4 2.84 13.50 -4.67
N VAL A 5 2.68 13.88 -5.94
CA VAL A 5 2.73 12.97 -7.10
C VAL A 5 4.19 12.64 -7.42
N MET A 6 5.06 13.66 -7.49
CA MET A 6 6.48 13.49 -7.78
C MET A 6 7.20 12.64 -6.73
N ALA A 7 6.86 12.83 -5.45
CA ALA A 7 7.51 12.13 -4.35
C ALA A 7 7.03 10.69 -4.15
N CYS A 8 5.95 10.25 -4.80
CA CYS A 8 5.35 8.96 -4.51
C CYS A 8 6.07 7.82 -5.25
N PRO A 9 6.81 6.93 -4.54
CA PRO A 9 7.60 5.89 -5.20
C PRO A 9 6.71 4.82 -5.86
N THR A 10 5.51 4.59 -5.31
CA THR A 10 4.55 3.59 -5.79
C THR A 10 3.55 4.14 -6.80
N ARG A 11 3.63 5.43 -7.14
CA ARG A 11 2.67 6.12 -8.01
C ARG A 11 1.22 5.98 -7.54
N ALA A 12 1.01 6.04 -6.22
CA ALA A 12 -0.31 5.96 -5.61
C ALA A 12 -1.17 7.22 -5.84
N ARG A 13 -0.54 8.35 -6.21
CA ARG A 13 -1.22 9.61 -6.51
C ARG A 13 -1.06 9.96 -7.98
N MET A 14 -2.12 10.46 -8.58
CA MET A 14 -2.14 11.00 -9.94
C MET A 14 -2.87 12.35 -9.90
N PHE A 15 -2.50 13.26 -10.80
CA PHE A 15 -3.09 14.59 -10.89
C PHE A 15 -3.34 14.91 -12.35
N GLY A 16 -4.55 15.37 -12.66
CA GLY A 16 -5.05 15.63 -14.00
C GLY A 16 -6.37 16.41 -13.94
N ASP A 17 -6.98 16.65 -15.10
CA ASP A 17 -8.24 17.38 -15.21
C ASP A 17 -9.46 16.44 -15.20
N LEU A 18 -10.25 16.47 -14.12
CA LEU A 18 -11.47 15.66 -13.98
C LEU A 18 -12.60 16.07 -14.94
N ALA A 19 -12.52 17.26 -15.54
CA ALA A 19 -13.48 17.70 -16.56
C ALA A 19 -13.13 17.18 -17.96
N ASP A 20 -11.88 16.75 -18.19
CA ASP A 20 -11.44 16.17 -19.46
C ASP A 20 -11.55 14.63 -19.40
N PRO A 21 -12.49 14.00 -20.14
CA PRO A 21 -12.63 12.55 -20.15
C PRO A 21 -11.43 11.82 -20.79
N GLU A 22 -10.60 12.52 -21.57
CA GLU A 22 -9.40 11.94 -22.19
C GLU A 22 -8.14 12.09 -21.31
N ASP A 23 -8.22 12.85 -20.21
CA ASP A 23 -7.11 12.97 -19.27
C ASP A 23 -6.74 11.60 -18.67
N PRO A 24 -5.45 11.22 -18.63
CA PRO A 24 -5.03 9.90 -18.16
C PRO A 24 -5.46 9.58 -16.72
N ALA A 25 -5.50 10.57 -15.81
CA ALA A 25 -5.94 10.38 -14.43
C ALA A 25 -7.45 10.17 -14.37
N THR A 26 -8.22 10.92 -15.17
CA THR A 26 -9.68 10.80 -15.28
C THR A 26 -10.09 9.45 -15.84
N ARG A 27 -9.46 9.03 -16.94
CA ARG A 27 -9.67 7.70 -17.52
C ARG A 27 -9.37 6.58 -16.53
N TYR A 28 -8.21 6.63 -15.88
CA TYR A 28 -7.83 5.60 -14.91
C TYR A 28 -8.77 5.55 -13.70
N ALA A 29 -9.20 6.71 -13.20
CA ALA A 29 -10.14 6.80 -12.09
C ALA A 29 -11.51 6.19 -12.45
N ASN A 30 -12.00 6.46 -13.65
CA ASN A 30 -13.26 5.91 -14.15
C ASN A 30 -13.17 4.40 -14.38
N GLU A 31 -12.12 3.92 -15.05
CA GLU A 31 -11.89 2.49 -15.31
C GLU A 31 -11.78 1.65 -14.03
N ARG A 32 -11.21 2.23 -12.97
CA ARG A 32 -11.04 1.58 -11.66
C ARG A 32 -12.23 1.77 -10.70
N GLY A 33 -13.25 2.54 -11.08
CA GLY A 33 -14.42 2.81 -10.26
C GLY A 33 -14.12 3.68 -9.04
N SER A 34 -13.53 4.86 -9.25
CA SER A 34 -13.19 5.77 -8.15
C SER A 34 -14.41 6.28 -7.38
N VAL A 35 -14.24 6.56 -6.10
CA VAL A 35 -15.29 7.00 -5.17
C VAL A 35 -14.93 8.32 -4.48
N ASP A 36 -15.97 9.05 -4.06
CA ASP A 36 -15.81 10.16 -3.12
C ASP A 36 -15.47 9.64 -1.74
N LEU A 37 -14.70 10.44 -1.01
CA LEU A 37 -14.48 10.22 0.41
C LEU A 37 -15.62 10.86 1.19
N LEU A 38 -16.29 10.07 2.03
CA LEU A 38 -17.39 10.50 2.92
C LEU A 38 -18.55 11.18 2.16
N PRO A 39 -19.20 10.49 1.20
CA PRO A 39 -20.28 11.06 0.40
C PRO A 39 -21.49 11.56 1.21
N GLU A 40 -21.70 11.04 2.43
CA GLU A 40 -22.78 11.44 3.34
C GLU A 40 -22.73 12.92 3.77
N LEU A 41 -21.58 13.58 3.62
CA LEU A 41 -21.41 14.99 3.95
C LEU A 41 -21.95 15.95 2.88
N GLY A 42 -22.33 15.44 1.70
CA GLY A 42 -22.88 16.26 0.61
C GLY A 42 -21.88 17.20 -0.07
N TYR A 43 -20.59 17.08 0.26
CA TYR A 43 -19.53 17.82 -0.42
C TYR A 43 -19.23 17.23 -1.79
N GLN A 44 -18.63 18.04 -2.66
CA GLN A 44 -18.21 17.65 -4.01
C GLN A 44 -16.68 17.69 -4.11
N PRO A 45 -15.97 16.75 -3.45
CA PRO A 45 -14.51 16.79 -3.42
C PRO A 45 -13.93 16.45 -4.80
N VAL A 46 -12.85 17.14 -5.16
CA VAL A 46 -12.09 16.86 -6.38
C VAL A 46 -11.08 15.72 -6.21
N ASN A 47 -10.90 15.22 -4.98
CA ASN A 47 -10.01 14.10 -4.71
C ASN A 47 -10.78 12.79 -4.76
N ARG A 48 -10.47 11.96 -5.76
CA ARG A 48 -11.11 10.67 -6.01
C ARG A 48 -10.26 9.53 -5.47
N TYR A 49 -10.87 8.64 -4.69
CA TYR A 49 -10.19 7.48 -4.09
C TYR A 49 -10.49 6.22 -4.89
N LEU A 50 -9.48 5.36 -5.05
CA LEU A 50 -9.64 4.10 -5.78
C LEU A 50 -9.97 2.97 -4.81
N PRO A 51 -10.85 2.03 -5.20
CA PRO A 51 -11.10 0.85 -4.39
C PRO A 51 -9.81 0.01 -4.24
N PRO A 52 -9.66 -0.74 -3.15
CA PRO A 52 -8.53 -1.64 -2.95
C PRO A 52 -8.33 -2.57 -4.16
N LYS A 53 -7.07 -2.88 -4.50
CA LYS A 53 -6.78 -3.92 -5.48
C LYS A 53 -7.02 -5.29 -4.84
N PRO A 54 -7.60 -6.26 -5.56
CA PRO A 54 -7.65 -7.61 -5.04
C PRO A 54 -6.22 -8.09 -4.75
N ARG A 55 -6.05 -8.75 -3.60
CA ARG A 55 -4.78 -9.40 -3.26
C ARG A 55 -4.46 -10.41 -4.36
N ARG A 56 -3.22 -10.42 -4.84
CA ARG A 56 -2.77 -11.42 -5.82
C ARG A 56 -2.96 -12.81 -5.20
N ALA A 57 -3.57 -13.75 -5.94
CA ALA A 57 -3.83 -15.10 -5.46
C ALA A 57 -2.52 -15.81 -5.02
N ASN A 58 -1.39 -15.51 -5.65
CA ASN A 58 -0.09 -16.07 -5.27
C ASN A 58 0.56 -15.38 -4.05
N ALA A 59 -0.15 -14.48 -3.40
CA ALA A 59 0.18 -14.00 -2.05
C ALA A 59 -0.54 -14.81 -0.97
N SER A 60 -1.20 -15.92 -1.33
CA SER A 60 -1.53 -17.04 -0.43
C SER A 60 -0.43 -18.11 -0.50
N ALA A 61 0.79 -17.75 -0.13
CA ALA A 61 1.22 -18.35 1.11
C ALA A 61 0.85 -17.28 2.12
N GLU A 62 0.03 -17.60 3.11
CA GLU A 62 0.24 -16.93 4.38
C GLU A 62 1.76 -16.89 4.57
N ALA A 63 2.36 -15.72 4.67
CA ALA A 63 3.61 -15.65 5.41
C ALA A 63 3.18 -15.98 6.85
N GLN A 64 2.89 -17.25 7.11
CA GLN A 64 3.26 -17.88 8.34
C GLN A 64 4.77 -17.65 8.35
N VAL A 65 5.17 -16.52 8.92
CA VAL A 65 6.46 -16.49 9.60
C VAL A 65 6.22 -17.46 10.75
N GLU A 66 6.31 -18.76 10.46
CA GLU A 66 6.60 -19.73 11.49
C GLU A 66 7.89 -19.22 12.10
N ASP A 67 7.81 -18.86 13.37
CA ASP A 67 8.97 -18.50 14.16
C ASP A 67 9.80 -19.78 14.32
N ASP A 68 10.54 -20.14 13.27
CA ASP A 68 11.56 -21.19 13.29
C ASP A 68 12.83 -20.66 13.96
N TYR A 69 12.63 -19.86 15.02
CA TYR A 69 13.69 -19.48 15.90
C TYR A 69 14.14 -20.73 16.68
N ARG A 70 15.31 -21.25 16.30
CA ARG A 70 15.99 -22.39 16.93
C ARG A 70 17.32 -21.92 17.50
N PRO A 71 17.34 -21.37 18.72
CA PRO A 71 18.56 -20.81 19.31
C PRO A 71 19.68 -21.85 19.39
N GLU A 72 19.36 -23.15 19.44
CA GLU A 72 20.33 -24.24 19.48
C GLU A 72 21.22 -24.29 18.22
N GLN A 73 20.68 -23.87 17.08
CA GLN A 73 21.36 -23.90 15.78
C GLN A 73 22.26 -22.67 15.54
N LEU A 74 22.22 -21.67 16.42
CA LEU A 74 23.05 -20.48 16.29
C LEU A 74 24.51 -20.75 16.71
N PRO A 75 25.50 -20.08 16.08
CA PRO A 75 26.89 -20.05 16.54
C PRO A 75 27.01 -19.63 18.02
N PRO A 76 28.01 -20.13 18.77
CA PRO A 76 28.13 -19.89 20.21
C PRO A 76 28.07 -18.41 20.65
N LEU A 77 28.67 -17.51 19.86
CA LEU A 77 28.63 -16.07 20.12
C LEU A 77 27.21 -15.50 19.96
N LEU A 78 26.50 -15.89 18.90
CA LEU A 78 25.16 -15.39 18.61
C LEU A 78 24.13 -15.91 19.63
N ARG A 79 24.29 -17.15 20.13
CA ARG A 79 23.48 -17.66 21.25
C ARG A 79 23.66 -16.85 22.53
N TRP A 80 24.89 -16.44 22.81
CA TRP A 80 25.17 -15.62 23.98
C TRP A 80 24.56 -14.22 23.84
N VAL A 81 24.68 -13.60 22.66
CA VAL A 81 24.06 -12.29 22.36
C VAL A 81 22.54 -12.37 22.50
N ASP A 82 21.93 -13.40 21.91
CA ASP A 82 20.48 -13.58 21.99
C ASP A 82 19.99 -13.75 23.44
N ARG A 83 20.71 -14.54 24.23
CA ARG A 83 20.41 -14.70 25.66
C ARG A 83 20.53 -13.38 26.45
N LEU A 84 21.44 -12.50 26.03
CA LEU A 84 21.63 -11.20 26.66
C LEU A 84 20.53 -10.18 26.26
N LEU A 85 19.98 -10.30 25.05
CA LEU A 85 18.95 -9.40 24.51
C LEU A 85 17.51 -9.86 24.77
N SER A 86 17.31 -11.15 25.07
CA SER A 86 16.01 -11.76 25.34
C SER A 86 15.59 -11.71 26.83
N THR A 87 16.23 -10.86 27.64
CA THR A 87 15.90 -10.60 29.06
C THR A 87 15.37 -9.19 29.21
#